data_AF-A0A0B2SLX0-F1
#
_entry.id   AF-A0A0B2SLX0-F1
#
_cell.length_a   1.000
_cell.length_b   1.000
_cell.length_c   1.000
_cell.angle_alpha   90.00
_cell.angle_beta   90.00
_cell.angle_gamma   90.00
#
_symmetry.space_group_name_H-M   'P 1'
#
loop_
_entity.id
_entity.type
_entity.pdbx_description
1 polymer ?
#
loop_
_entity_poly.entity_id
_entity_poly.type
_entity_poly.pdbx_seq_one_letter_code
_entity_poly.pdbx_strand_id
1 'polypeptide(L)' 'FPEGRELPLPARNYLIPVDSVGTFCFAFAPTTSSLSIIGNVQQQGTRVGFDIANSLVGFSVDSC' A
#
# COMPACT_ATOMS: atom_id res chain seq x y z
N PHE A 1 -11.15 -3.54 -3.25
CA PHE A 1 -11.06 -4.31 -4.50
C PHE A 1 -12.44 -4.80 -4.90
N PRO A 2 -12.67 -5.23 -6.15
CA PRO A 2 -13.97 -5.77 -6.57
C PRO A 2 -14.46 -6.85 -5.62
N GLU A 3 -15.78 -6.95 -5.48
CA GLU A 3 -16.45 -7.97 -4.64
C GLU A 3 -16.14 -7.84 -3.14
N GLY A 4 -15.86 -6.63 -2.66
CA GLY A 4 -15.60 -6.37 -1.23
C GLY A 4 -14.25 -6.90 -0.73
N ARG A 5 -13.35 -7.32 -1.63
CA ARG A 5 -12.00 -7.74 -1.25
C ARG A 5 -11.18 -6.54 -0.75
N GLU A 6 -10.30 -6.77 0.21
CA GLU A 6 -9.49 -5.74 0.86
C GLU A 6 -8.01 -6.14 0.86
N LEU A 7 -7.12 -5.14 0.82
CA LEU A 7 -5.70 -5.32 1.12
C LEU A 7 -5.44 -4.65 2.47
N PRO A 8 -5.40 -5.40 3.58
CA PRO A 8 -5.12 -4.83 4.88
C PRO A 8 -3.67 -4.34 4.92
N LEU A 9 -3.49 -3.07 5.26
CA LEU A 9 -2.18 -2.47 5.47
C LEU A 9 -1.95 -2.30 6.97
N PRO A 10 -0.85 -2.82 7.55
CA PRO A 10 -0.48 -2.49 8.93
C PRO A 10 0.04 -1.05 9.03
N ALA A 11 0.10 -0.51 10.25
CA ALA A 11 0.47 0.90 10.53
C ALA A 11 1.75 1.36 9.81
N ARG A 12 2.77 0.50 9.76
CA ARG A 12 4.06 0.76 9.07
C ARG A 12 3.91 1.10 7.58
N ASN A 13 2.80 0.69 6.96
CA ASN A 13 2.54 0.88 5.53
C ASN A 13 1.73 2.15 5.22
N TYR A 14 1.26 2.89 6.23
CA TYR A 14 0.54 4.16 6.03
C TYR A 14 0.89 5.28 7.02
N LEU A 15 1.79 5.04 7.98
CA LEU A 15 2.35 6.02 8.89
C LEU A 15 3.87 6.12 8.71
N ILE A 16 4.36 7.34 8.46
CA ILE A 16 5.79 7.64 8.31
C ILE A 16 6.28 8.36 9.57
N PRO A 17 7.32 7.87 10.26
CA PRO A 17 7.93 8.61 11.36
C PRO A 17 8.64 9.84 10.80
N VAL A 18 8.38 11.01 11.37
CA VAL A 18 9.03 12.28 10.95
C VAL A 18 10.01 12.82 11.98
N ASP A 19 10.04 12.23 13.17
CA ASP A 19 11.01 12.50 14.22
C ASP A 19 11.30 11.24 15.05
N SER A 20 12.21 11.37 16.01
CA SER A 20 12.57 10.30 16.96
C SER A 20 11.74 10.31 18.25
N VAL A 21 10.79 11.23 18.39
CA VAL A 21 9.99 11.41 19.63
C VAL A 21 8.56 10.90 19.48
N GLY A 22 8.22 10.32 18.33
CA GLY A 22 6.97 9.58 18.12
C GLY A 22 5.92 10.31 17.29
N THR A 23 6.31 11.32 16.51
CA THR A 23 5.40 11.96 15.55
C THR A 23 5.36 11.16 14.26
N PHE A 24 4.14 10.91 13.77
CA PHE A 24 3.90 10.21 12.52
C PHE A 24 3.04 11.07 11.59
N CYS A 25 3.36 11.02 10.30
CA CYS A 25 2.53 11.57 9.24
C CYS A 25 1.86 10.44 8.46
N PHE A 26 0.64 10.70 7.99
CA PHE A 26 0.02 9.81 7.02
C PHE A 26 0.80 9.78 5.71
N ALA A 27 1.00 8.59 5.15
CA ALA A 27 1.63 8.39 3.84
C ALA A 27 0.65 8.65 2.67
N PHE A 28 -0.23 9.64 2.81
CA PHE A 28 -1.20 10.07 1.80
C PHE A 28 -0.83 11.46 1.30
N ALA A 29 -0.51 11.56 0.01
CA ALA A 29 -0.27 12.83 -0.65
C ALA A 29 -1.52 13.25 -1.44
N PRO A 30 -1.92 14.53 -1.41
CA PRO A 30 -3.05 15.00 -2.20
C PRO A 30 -2.72 14.94 -3.70
N THR A 31 -3.76 14.72 -4.51
CA THR A 31 -3.72 14.78 -5.97
C THR A 31 -4.88 15.61 -6.48
N THR A 32 -4.72 16.25 -7.64
CA THR A 32 -5.79 17.02 -8.30
C THR A 32 -6.76 16.13 -9.08
N SER A 33 -6.43 14.86 -9.28
CA SER A 33 -7.27 13.87 -9.95
C SER A 33 -7.89 12.88 -8.95
N SER A 34 -8.85 12.07 -9.40
CA SER A 34 -9.40 10.97 -8.61
C SER A 34 -8.47 9.73 -8.54
N LEU A 35 -7.23 9.85 -9.00
CA LEU A 35 -6.25 8.76 -9.01
C LEU A 35 -5.72 8.49 -7.60
N SER A 36 -5.72 7.24 -7.17
CA SER A 36 -4.97 6.79 -6.00
C SER A 36 -3.76 5.97 -6.43
N ILE A 37 -2.61 6.20 -5.81
CA ILE A 37 -1.36 5.50 -6.13
C ILE A 37 -0.90 4.72 -4.88
N ILE A 38 -0.69 3.42 -5.04
CA ILE A 38 -0.08 2.56 -4.02
C ILE A 38 1.44 2.62 -4.19
N GLY A 39 2.10 3.43 -3.35
CA GLY A 39 3.54 3.65 -3.41
C GLY A 39 4.37 2.55 -2.77
N ASN A 40 5.69 2.76 -2.74
CA ASN A 40 6.65 1.81 -2.17
C ASN A 40 6.30 1.44 -0.71
N VAL A 41 5.98 2.43 0.13
CA VAL A 41 5.68 2.20 1.55
C VAL A 41 4.48 1.26 1.73
N GLN A 42 3.43 1.42 0.92
CA GLN A 42 2.24 0.55 0.99
C GLN A 42 2.53 -0.89 0.52
N GLN A 43 3.58 -1.12 -0.26
CA GLN A 43 3.98 -2.45 -0.75
C GLN A 43 4.96 -3.18 0.17
N GLN A 44 5.60 -2.49 1.13
CA GLN A 44 6.60 -3.13 2.00
C GLN A 44 6.03 -4.31 2.80
N GLY A 45 6.70 -5.46 2.74
CA GLY A 45 6.24 -6.69 3.38
C GLY A 45 5.04 -7.34 2.70
N THR A 46 4.62 -6.85 1.52
CA THR A 46 3.58 -7.48 0.68
C THR A 46 4.20 -7.86 -0.66
N ARG A 47 4.10 -9.13 -1.02
CA ARG A 47 4.45 -9.57 -2.38
C ARG A 47 3.37 -9.13 -3.35
N VAL A 48 3.75 -8.34 -4.33
CA VAL A 48 2.89 -7.94 -5.45
C VAL A 48 3.24 -8.80 -6.67
N GLY A 49 2.27 -9.61 -7.11
CA GLY A 49 2.39 -10.45 -8.29
C GLY A 49 1.68 -9.82 -9.48
N PHE A 50 2.33 -9.81 -10.64
CA PHE A 50 1.77 -9.34 -11.91
C PHE A 50 1.55 -10.54 -12.83
N ASP A 51 0.30 -10.98 -12.95
CA ASP A 51 -0.09 -12.02 -13.89
C ASP A 51 -0.58 -11.35 -15.17
N ILE A 52 0.37 -11.14 -16.08
CA ILE A 52 0.13 -10.46 -17.36
C ILE A 52 -0.75 -11.31 -18.27
N ALA A 53 -0.65 -12.64 -18.19
CA ALA A 53 -1.43 -13.56 -19.04
C ALA A 53 -2.93 -13.48 -18.73
N ASN A 54 -3.28 -13.32 -17.45
CA ASN A 54 -4.68 -13.22 -17.00
C ASN A 54 -5.15 -11.79 -16.70
N SER A 55 -4.29 -10.77 -16.92
CA SER A 55 -4.58 -9.37 -16.58
C SER A 55 -4.94 -9.16 -15.10
N LEU A 56 -4.20 -9.82 -14.19
CA LEU A 56 -4.46 -9.77 -12.75
C LEU A 56 -3.25 -9.22 -11.98
N VAL A 57 -3.56 -8.54 -10.88
CA VAL A 57 -2.60 -8.18 -9.83
C VAL A 57 -2.99 -8.91 -8.55
N GLY A 58 -2.04 -9.66 -7.98
CA GLY A 58 -2.21 -10.41 -6.74
C GLY A 58 -1.39 -9.82 -5.60
N PHE A 59 -1.90 -9.91 -4.37
CA PHE A 59 -1.23 -9.44 -3.17
C PHE A 59 -1.11 -10.58 -2.16
N SER A 60 0.07 -10.79 -1.60
CA SER A 60 0.33 -11.75 -0.52
C SER A 60 1.07 -11.04 0.61
N VAL A 61 0.41 -10.87 1.75
CA VAL A 61 0.95 -10.17 2.93
C VAL A 61 1.99 -11.05 3.63
N ASP A 62 3.03 -10.45 4.21
CA ASP A 62 4.12 -11.10 4.94
C ASP A 62 4.85 -12.19 4.12
N SER A 63 5.03 -11.93 2.83
CA SER A 63 5.55 -12.88 1.84
C SER A 63 6.74 -12.32 1.03
N CYS A 64 7.62 -11.57 1.70
CA CYS A 64 8.84 -10.97 1.12
C CYS A 64 10.12 -11.57 1.71
#